data_AF-A0A9D8Z4I1-F1
#
_entry.id   AF-A0A9D8Z4I1-F1
#
_cell.length_a   1.000
_cell.length_b   1.000
_cell.length_c   1.000
_cell.angle_alpha   90.00
_cell.angle_beta   90.00
_cell.angle_gamma   90.00
#
_symmetry.space_group_name_H-M   'P 1'
#
loop_
_entity.id
_entity.type
_entity.pdbx_description
1 polymer ?
#
loop_
_entity_poly.entity_id
_entity_poly.type
_entity_poly.pdbx_seq_one_letter_code
_entity_poly.pdbx_strand_id
1 'polypeptide(L)' 'MKIRTIAASAAVLSLATAPAIAEVSIDRAPAPVEGESELGQGSGLLLAVLAAAAVIAGIVIAADGDDDPVSP' A
#
# COMPACT_ATOMS: atom_id res chain seq x y z
N MET A 1 -2.13 26.49 9.31
CA MET A 1 -2.75 25.40 8.52
C MET A 1 -1.75 24.36 8.01
N LYS A 2 -0.51 24.75 7.66
CA LYS A 2 0.54 23.85 7.10
C LYS A 2 0.98 22.73 8.05
N ILE A 3 1.16 23.04 9.34
CA ILE A 3 1.61 22.05 10.34
C ILE A 3 0.52 20.99 10.60
N ARG A 4 -0.75 21.41 10.61
CA ARG A 4 -1.91 20.51 10.76
C ARG A 4 -2.06 19.56 9.57
N THR A 5 -1.79 20.05 8.35
CA THR A 5 -1.85 19.22 7.13
C THR A 5 -0.71 18.22 7.10
N ILE A 6 0.52 18.62 7.47
CA ILE A 6 1.66 17.70 7.59
C ILE A 6 1.42 16.63 8.66
N ALA A 7 0.88 17.00 9.82
CA ALA A 7 0.56 16.05 10.89
C ALA A 7 -0.54 15.07 10.46
N ALA A 8 -1.57 15.55 9.76
CA ALA A 8 -2.63 14.70 9.24
C ALA A 8 -2.13 13.73 8.16
N SER A 9 -1.28 14.19 7.23
CA SER A 9 -0.68 13.30 6.22
C SER A 9 0.25 12.26 6.83
N ALA A 10 1.03 12.63 7.85
CA ALA A 10 1.90 11.69 8.55
C ALA A 10 1.09 10.60 9.28
N ALA A 11 -0.03 10.97 9.92
CA ALA A 11 -0.91 10.02 10.60
C ALA A 11 -1.57 9.04 9.61
N VAL A 12 -2.06 9.53 8.47
CA VAL A 12 -2.65 8.69 7.43
C VAL A 12 -1.62 7.72 6.84
N LEU A 13 -0.42 8.22 6.52
CA LEU A 13 0.67 7.38 6.03
C LEU A 13 1.06 6.32 7.06
N SER A 14 1.21 6.71 8.33
CA SER A 14 1.55 5.77 9.41
C SER A 14 0.49 4.68 9.59
N LEU A 15 -0.79 5.00 9.44
CA LEU A 15 -1.88 4.02 9.54
C LEU A 15 -1.96 3.13 8.30
N ALA A 16 -1.69 3.67 7.11
CA ALA A 16 -1.65 2.91 5.87
C ALA A 16 -0.48 1.93 5.81
N THR A 17 0.66 2.27 6.42
CA THR A 17 1.84 1.38 6.49
C THR A 17 1.78 0.38 7.65
N ALA A 18 0.84 0.51 8.59
CA ALA A 18 0.71 -0.40 9.74
C ALA A 18 0.61 -1.89 9.37
N PRO A 19 -0.20 -2.32 8.39
CA PRO A 19 -0.23 -3.73 7.97
C PRO A 19 1.11 -4.19 7.37
N ALA A 20 1.75 -3.35 6.55
CA ALA A 20 3.03 -3.65 5.91
C ALA A 20 4.20 -3.82 6.90
N ILE A 21 4.09 -3.20 8.08
CA ILE A 21 5.06 -3.39 9.17
C ILE A 21 4.68 -4.60 10.04
N ALA A 22 3.39 -4.92 10.18
CA ALA A 22 2.94 -6.09 10.94
C ALA A 22 3.30 -7.43 10.27
N GLU A 23 3.44 -7.44 8.95
CA GLU A 23 3.94 -8.58 8.15
C GLU A 23 5.47 -8.70 8.14
N VAL A 24 6.20 -7.77 8.79
CA VAL A 24 7.60 -8.01 9.20
C VAL A 24 7.58 -9.00 10.35
N SER A 25 7.44 -10.29 10.01
CA SER A 25 7.50 -11.41 10.94
C SER A 25 8.84 -11.37 11.68
N ILE A 26 8.80 -11.07 12.98
CA ILE A 26 9.84 -11.52 13.92
C ILE A 26 9.67 -13.05 13.97
N ASP A 27 10.26 -13.76 13.01
CA ASP A 27 9.96 -15.17 12.79
C ASP A 27 10.39 -16.04 13.98
N ARG A 28 9.42 -16.66 14.64
CA ARG A 28 9.63 -18.01 15.16
C ARG A 28 9.58 -18.92 13.94
N ALA A 29 10.75 -19.38 13.50
CA ALA A 29 10.91 -20.24 12.32
C ALA A 29 9.82 -21.33 12.27
N PRO A 30 8.85 -21.25 11.33
CA PRO A 30 7.88 -22.31 11.13
C PRO A 30 8.62 -23.53 10.58
N ALA A 31 8.17 -24.73 10.95
CA ALA A 31 8.70 -25.95 10.36
C ALA A 31 8.46 -25.90 8.83
N PRO A 32 9.45 -26.23 7.99
CA PRO A 32 9.26 -26.23 6.54
C PRO A 32 8.08 -27.14 6.17
N VAL A 33 7.04 -26.55 5.57
CA VAL A 33 5.93 -27.31 4.99
C VAL A 33 6.24 -27.57 3.52
N GLU A 34 6.27 -28.84 3.13
CA GLU A 34 6.41 -29.23 1.72
C GLU A 34 5.12 -28.78 0.98
N GLY A 35 5.16 -27.59 0.38
CA GLY A 35 4.01 -26.94 -0.25
C GLY A 35 3.97 -25.42 -0.18
N GLU A 36 4.96 -24.76 0.45
CA GLU A 36 5.09 -23.30 0.42
C GLU A 36 5.07 -22.79 -1.03
N SER A 37 4.16 -21.86 -1.35
CA SER A 37 4.01 -21.34 -2.71
C SER A 37 5.30 -20.63 -3.15
N GLU A 38 5.86 -21.02 -4.31
CA GLU A 38 7.02 -20.33 -4.92
C GLU A 38 6.79 -18.83 -5.18
N LEU A 39 5.52 -18.39 -5.13
CA LEU A 39 5.15 -16.98 -5.12
C LEU A 39 5.78 -16.19 -3.97
N GLY A 40 6.07 -16.82 -2.83
CA GLY A 40 6.67 -16.19 -1.65
C GLY A 40 8.19 -15.96 -1.73
N GLN A 41 8.91 -16.70 -2.58
CA GLN A 41 10.38 -16.71 -2.57
C GLN A 41 11.05 -15.80 -3.62
N GLY A 42 10.29 -15.27 -4.59
CA GLY A 42 10.82 -14.34 -5.59
C GLY A 42 9.77 -13.54 -6.36
N SER A 43 8.58 -14.10 -6.55
CA SER A 43 7.47 -13.40 -7.22
C SER A 43 6.79 -12.36 -6.33
N GLY A 44 6.96 -12.44 -5.01
CA GLY A 44 6.36 -11.51 -4.05
C GLY A 44 6.77 -10.06 -4.30
N LEU A 45 8.04 -9.80 -4.62
CA LEU A 45 8.52 -8.46 -4.95
C LEU A 45 7.91 -7.93 -6.26
N LEU A 46 7.83 -8.78 -7.29
CA LEU A 46 7.21 -8.41 -8.57
C LEU A 46 5.71 -8.12 -8.39
N LEU A 47 5.02 -8.96 -7.63
CA LEU A 47 3.60 -8.77 -7.29
C LEU A 47 3.39 -7.51 -6.46
N ALA A 48 4.27 -7.22 -5.48
CA ALA A 48 4.20 -6.00 -4.67
C ALA A 48 4.39 -4.74 -5.53
N VAL A 49 5.37 -4.74 -6.43
CA VAL A 49 5.60 -3.62 -7.36
C VAL A 49 4.42 -3.45 -8.31
N LEU A 50 3.88 -4.53 -8.85
CA LEU A 50 2.73 -4.49 -9.75
C LEU A 50 1.47 -3.98 -9.03
N ALA A 51 1.22 -4.45 -7.81
CA ALA A 51 0.11 -4.01 -6.99
C ALA A 51 0.24 -2.53 -6.62
N ALA A 52 1.43 -2.08 -6.22
CA ALA A 52 1.69 -0.66 -5.92
C ALA A 52 1.44 0.23 -7.16
N ALA A 53 1.93 -0.19 -8.34
CA ALA A 53 1.70 0.52 -9.59
C ALA A 53 0.21 0.62 -9.94
N ALA A 54 -0.55 -0.47 -9.75
CA ALA A 54 -1.99 -0.50 -10.01
C ALA A 54 -2.76 0.44 -9.07
N VAL A 55 -2.40 0.50 -7.79
CA VAL A 55 -3.02 1.42 -6.82
C VAL A 55 -2.74 2.88 -7.20
N ILE A 56 -1.49 3.21 -7.54
CA ILE A 56 -1.12 4.58 -7.96
C ILE A 56 -1.87 4.97 -9.24
N ALA A 57 -1.91 4.10 -10.24
CA ALA A 57 -2.64 4.36 -11.49
C ALA A 57 -4.14 4.56 -11.24
N GLY A 58 -4.75 3.74 -10.38
CA GLY A 58 -6.15 3.88 -9.99
C GLY A 58 -6.44 5.21 -9.31
N ILE A 59 -5.54 5.68 -8.43
CA ILE A 59 -5.66 6.99 -7.78
C ILE A 59 -5.55 8.12 -8.80
N VAL A 60 -4.59 8.06 -9.72
CA VAL A 60 -4.41 9.11 -10.74
C VAL A 60 -5.64 9.21 -11.64
N ILE A 61 -6.17 8.08 -12.10
CA ILE A 61 -7.39 8.05 -12.94
C ILE A 61 -8.60 8.59 -12.15
N ALA A 62 -8.74 8.21 -10.87
CA ALA A 62 -9.82 8.70 -10.03
C ALA A 62 -9.69 10.19 -9.69
N ALA A 63 -8.46 10.73 -9.65
CA ALA A 63 -8.17 12.12 -9.36
C ALA A 63 -8.21 13.04 -10.60
N ASP A 64 -8.19 12.48 -11.81
CA ASP A 64 -8.29 13.21 -13.08
C ASP A 64 -9.75 13.60 -13.44
N GLY A 65 -10.70 13.34 -12.54
CA GLY A 65 -12.07 13.83 -12.67
C GLY A 65 -12.10 15.36 -12.62
N ASP A 66 -12.51 15.97 -13.74
CA ASP A 66 -12.77 17.40 -13.87
C ASP A 66 -13.98 17.75 -12.99
N ASP A 67 -13.73 18.11 -11.73
CA ASP A 67 -14.71 18.68 -10.80
C ASP A 67 -15.02 20.12 -11.24
N ASP A 68 -15.62 20.29 -12.42
CA ASP A 68 -16.29 21.54 -12.77
C ASP A 68 -17.57 21.63 -11.92
N PRO A 69 -17.67 22.56 -10.94
CA PRO A 69 -18.92 22.76 -10.22
C PRO A 69 -20.06 23.08 -11.21
N VAL A 70 -21.00 22.15 -11.38
CA VAL A 70 -22.28 22.35 -12.08
C VAL A 70 -23.25 23.26 -11.30
N SER A 71 -22.72 24.18 -10.50
CA SER A 71 -23.50 25.15 -9.76
C SER A 71 -23.91 26.29 -10.70
N PRO A 72 -25.20 26.70 -10.77
CA PRO A 72 -25.62 27.88 -11.54
C PRO A 72 -25.07 29.19 -10.99
#